data_AF-A0A7V9D4B5-F1
#
_entry.id   AF-A0A7V9D4B5-F1
#
_cell.length_a   1.000
_cell.length_b   1.000
_cell.length_c   1.000
_cell.angle_alpha   90.00
_cell.angle_beta   90.00
_cell.angle_gamma   90.00
#
_symmetry.space_group_name_H-M   'P 1'
#
loop_
_entity.id
_entity.type
_entity.pdbx_description
1 polymer ?
#
loop_
_entity_poly.entity_id
_entity_poly.type
_entity_poly.pdbx_seq_one_letter_code
_entity_poly.pdbx_strand_id
1 'polypeptide(L)'
;HEATGTDPSTGIVYLTEDDFRGKIDDEDPRNDTRSSFLFRYIPNDTSKRPGALQKGGKLQALALKEAPLLDLDFYAPRQRFQIEWIDVTAEEPHDDALYGGAARFNRLEGAEFKGGAFWFDDTAGGEARLGQIYRYTPGTETLELFYEGTDVNQMESPDNITITPWGDLWFAEDGDGENRVMGITPEGEVYPFASHNIPYPDGEPGERSEFAGPTFSPDGNTFFVNIQSPGITFAIWGPFDQLPGMPDSGGGGMARRSLINPGRQRLMAAAPPPAHFAPRITGELAEAAVRHGLSPLEAAAFDRLGVSLL
;
A
#
# COMPACT_ATOMS: atom_id res chain seq x y z
N HIS A 1 7.40 11.69 -9.67
CA HIS A 1 6.40 10.73 -9.15
C HIS A 1 6.86 9.34 -9.46
N GLU A 2 6.82 8.46 -8.46
CA GLU A 2 7.33 7.09 -8.56
C GLU A 2 6.22 6.11 -8.97
N ALA A 3 5.20 6.00 -8.12
CA ALA A 3 4.03 5.17 -8.36
C ALA A 3 2.72 5.97 -8.38
N THR A 4 1.67 5.33 -8.91
CA THR A 4 0.31 5.88 -8.86
C THR A 4 -0.73 4.82 -8.55
N GLY A 5 -1.81 5.21 -7.88
CA GLY A 5 -2.99 4.37 -7.67
C GLY A 5 -4.26 5.13 -8.05
N THR A 6 -5.11 4.53 -8.88
CA THR A 6 -6.38 5.15 -9.28
C THR A 6 -7.53 4.58 -8.44
N ASP A 7 -8.29 5.45 -7.78
CA ASP A 7 -9.56 5.05 -7.18
C ASP A 7 -10.57 4.73 -8.28
N PRO A 8 -11.01 3.46 -8.43
CA PRO A 8 -11.92 3.08 -9.51
C PRO A 8 -13.32 3.69 -9.35
N SER A 9 -13.70 4.15 -8.15
CA SER A 9 -15.01 4.74 -7.89
C SER A 9 -15.10 6.21 -8.31
N THR A 10 -14.03 6.97 -8.12
CA THR A 10 -13.98 8.42 -8.38
C THR A 10 -13.17 8.81 -9.61
N GLY A 11 -12.21 7.97 -10.02
CA GLY A 11 -11.23 8.29 -11.04
C GLY A 11 -10.08 9.19 -10.56
N ILE A 12 -10.02 9.51 -9.26
CA ILE A 12 -8.91 10.25 -8.66
C ILE A 12 -7.65 9.37 -8.73
N VAL A 13 -6.53 9.99 -9.09
CA VAL A 13 -5.21 9.34 -9.15
C VAL A 13 -4.36 9.85 -7.99
N TYR A 14 -3.87 8.97 -7.14
CA TYR A 14 -2.90 9.27 -6.11
C TYR A 14 -1.49 9.04 -6.66
N LEU A 15 -0.54 9.88 -6.27
CA LEU A 15 0.83 9.86 -6.77
C LEU A 15 1.82 9.99 -5.63
N THR A 16 2.77 9.07 -5.55
CA THR A 16 3.93 9.17 -4.66
C THR A 16 5.01 10.02 -5.30
N GLU A 17 5.85 10.63 -4.48
CA GLU A 17 7.02 11.38 -4.91
C GLU A 17 8.25 10.71 -4.30
N ASP A 18 9.16 10.21 -5.14
CA ASP A 18 10.51 9.84 -4.70
C ASP A 18 11.41 11.06 -4.90
N ASP A 19 11.55 11.87 -3.84
CA ASP A 19 12.53 12.96 -3.84
C ASP A 19 13.87 12.51 -3.24
N PHE A 20 14.75 11.99 -4.10
CA PHE A 20 16.12 11.63 -3.75
C PHE A 20 17.15 12.77 -3.96
N ARG A 21 16.72 14.04 -4.11
CA ARG A 21 17.66 15.14 -4.41
C ARG A 21 18.63 15.39 -3.26
N GLY A 22 19.84 14.84 -3.36
CA GLY A 22 21.01 15.20 -2.52
C GLY A 22 21.08 14.45 -1.19
N LYS A 23 22.17 14.62 -0.43
CA LYS A 23 22.37 14.05 0.91
C LYS A 23 21.49 14.80 1.91
N ILE A 24 20.96 14.13 2.95
CA ILE A 24 20.38 14.82 4.12
C ILE A 24 21.43 15.82 4.61
N ASP A 25 21.11 17.10 4.56
CA ASP A 25 21.96 18.13 5.12
C ASP A 25 21.74 18.17 6.63
N ASP A 26 22.66 17.54 7.37
CA ASP A 26 22.64 17.50 8.84
C ASP A 26 22.65 18.91 9.47
N GLU A 27 23.00 19.95 8.71
CA GLU A 27 23.01 21.35 9.14
C GLU A 27 21.79 22.16 8.67
N ASP A 28 20.86 21.60 7.91
CA ASP A 28 19.64 22.29 7.48
C ASP A 28 18.62 22.36 8.63
N PRO A 29 18.40 23.55 9.24
CA PRO A 29 17.51 23.70 10.39
C PRO A 29 16.04 23.47 10.05
N ARG A 30 15.67 23.32 8.78
CA ARG A 30 14.30 23.11 8.29
C ARG A 30 14.03 21.66 7.89
N ASN A 31 15.09 20.87 7.69
CA ASN A 31 15.02 19.54 7.07
C ASN A 31 14.18 19.58 5.78
N ASP A 32 14.42 20.57 4.92
CA ASP A 32 13.66 20.84 3.67
C ASP A 32 14.40 20.42 2.40
N THR A 33 15.62 19.87 2.53
CA THR A 33 16.40 19.33 1.39
C THR A 33 16.00 17.93 0.95
N ARG A 34 15.23 17.19 1.76
CA ARG A 34 14.57 15.92 1.38
C ARG A 34 13.17 15.88 1.97
N SER A 35 12.17 16.07 1.13
CA SER A 35 10.78 15.88 1.52
C SER A 35 10.01 15.34 0.34
N SER A 36 9.44 14.18 0.53
CA SER A 36 8.50 13.60 -0.40
C SER A 36 7.09 13.94 0.02
N PHE A 37 6.24 14.27 -0.94
CA PHE A 37 4.83 14.58 -0.70
C PHE A 37 3.90 13.58 -1.37
N LEU A 38 2.81 13.23 -0.69
CA LEU A 38 1.74 12.47 -1.31
C LEU A 38 0.78 13.41 -2.03
N PHE A 39 0.59 13.19 -3.33
CA PHE A 39 -0.31 13.98 -4.16
C PHE A 39 -1.57 13.21 -4.54
N ARG A 40 -2.64 13.97 -4.85
CA ARG A 40 -3.79 13.47 -5.63
C ARG A 40 -4.09 14.39 -6.80
N TYR A 41 -4.44 13.77 -7.92
CA TYR A 41 -4.92 14.40 -9.11
C TYR A 41 -6.41 14.10 -9.30
N ILE A 42 -7.22 15.17 -9.33
CA ILE A 42 -8.66 15.11 -9.57
C ILE A 42 -8.90 15.46 -11.05
N PRO A 43 -9.20 14.49 -11.93
CA PRO A 43 -9.37 14.77 -13.34
C PRO A 43 -10.69 15.48 -13.64
N ASN A 44 -10.69 16.37 -14.64
CA ASN A 44 -11.90 16.99 -15.18
C ASN A 44 -12.80 15.96 -15.90
N ASP A 45 -12.21 14.88 -16.43
CA ASP A 45 -12.91 13.77 -17.07
C ASP A 45 -12.66 12.47 -16.28
N THR A 46 -13.68 11.98 -15.59
CA THR A 46 -13.64 10.76 -14.76
C THR A 46 -14.11 9.51 -15.52
N SER A 47 -14.21 9.56 -16.85
CA SER A 47 -14.73 8.45 -17.67
C SER A 47 -13.85 7.19 -17.68
N LYS A 48 -12.61 7.28 -17.15
CA LYS A 48 -11.63 6.17 -17.08
C LYS A 48 -11.32 5.57 -18.46
N ARG A 49 -11.23 6.43 -19.48
CA ARG A 49 -10.83 6.06 -20.85
C ARG A 49 -9.46 6.62 -21.18
N PRO A 50 -8.70 5.98 -22.10
CA PRO A 50 -7.50 6.59 -22.65
C PRO A 50 -7.80 8.01 -23.15
N GLY A 51 -7.00 9.00 -22.76
CA GLY A 51 -7.24 10.40 -23.10
C GLY A 51 -7.97 11.23 -22.03
N ALA A 52 -8.57 10.61 -21.00
CA ALA A 52 -9.35 11.32 -19.99
C ALA A 52 -8.47 12.23 -19.11
N LEU A 53 -7.32 11.74 -18.62
CA LEU A 53 -6.41 12.54 -17.78
C LEU A 53 -5.81 13.74 -18.54
N GLN A 54 -5.69 13.66 -19.87
CA GLN A 54 -5.19 14.74 -20.73
C GLN A 54 -6.18 15.91 -20.85
N LYS A 55 -7.41 15.78 -20.31
CA LYS A 55 -8.40 16.87 -20.23
C LYS A 55 -8.15 17.83 -19.07
N GLY A 56 -7.03 17.66 -18.36
CA GLY A 56 -6.68 18.49 -17.22
C GLY A 56 -7.47 18.11 -15.97
N GLY A 57 -7.14 18.79 -14.89
CA GLY A 57 -7.64 18.48 -13.56
C GLY A 57 -6.97 19.35 -12.52
N LYS A 58 -7.15 18.98 -11.25
CA LYS A 58 -6.60 19.68 -10.10
C LYS A 58 -5.57 18.79 -9.41
N LEU A 59 -4.40 19.33 -9.12
CA LEU A 59 -3.38 18.67 -8.30
C LEU A 59 -3.48 19.20 -6.87
N GLN A 60 -3.34 18.29 -5.90
CA GLN A 60 -3.36 18.62 -4.49
C GLN A 60 -2.33 17.78 -3.73
N ALA A 61 -1.78 18.32 -2.65
CA ALA A 61 -0.90 17.60 -1.72
C ALA A 61 -1.64 17.27 -0.42
N LEU A 62 -1.29 16.15 0.22
CA LEU A 62 -1.86 15.73 1.49
C LEU A 62 -1.32 16.60 2.63
N ALA A 63 -2.21 17.08 3.51
CA ALA A 63 -1.86 17.76 4.74
C ALA A 63 -2.61 17.14 5.94
N LEU A 64 -2.11 17.33 7.15
CA LEU A 64 -2.77 16.85 8.37
C LEU A 64 -3.61 17.97 8.99
N LYS A 65 -4.90 17.72 9.27
CA LYS A 65 -5.83 18.77 9.79
C LYS A 65 -5.40 19.36 11.13
N GLU A 66 -4.88 18.52 12.04
CA GLU A 66 -4.51 18.91 13.41
C GLU A 66 -3.36 18.03 13.92
N ALA A 67 -2.16 18.18 13.35
CA ALA A 67 -0.98 17.44 13.78
C ALA A 67 0.10 18.33 14.39
N PRO A 68 0.77 17.90 15.47
CA PRO A 68 1.85 18.67 16.10
C PRO A 68 3.13 18.69 15.25
N LEU A 69 3.29 17.74 14.33
CA LEU A 69 4.43 17.61 13.43
C LEU A 69 3.90 17.46 12.00
N LEU A 70 4.62 18.05 11.06
CA LEU A 70 4.42 17.82 9.63
C LEU A 70 5.28 16.67 9.11
N ASP A 71 6.27 16.24 9.88
CA ASP A 71 7.15 15.12 9.58
C ASP A 71 6.52 13.83 10.10
N LEU A 72 6.34 12.86 9.20
CA LEU A 72 5.59 11.64 9.46
C LEU A 72 6.46 10.52 10.06
N ASP A 73 7.78 10.71 10.16
CA ASP A 73 8.72 9.75 10.72
C ASP A 73 8.45 9.39 12.18
N PHE A 74 8.04 10.37 12.97
CA PHE A 74 8.12 10.29 14.43
C PHE A 74 6.81 9.86 15.10
N TYR A 75 5.97 9.12 14.36
CA TYR A 75 4.68 8.64 14.85
C TYR A 75 4.69 7.15 15.16
N ALA A 76 3.77 6.73 16.02
CA ALA A 76 3.70 5.33 16.41
C ALA A 76 2.94 4.49 15.37
N PRO A 77 3.32 3.21 15.15
CA PRO A 77 2.52 2.29 14.37
C PRO A 77 1.05 2.24 14.83
N ARG A 78 0.14 2.08 13.87
CA ARG A 78 -1.32 2.15 14.02
C ARG A 78 -1.89 3.53 14.36
N GLN A 79 -1.06 4.57 14.46
CA GLN A 79 -1.55 5.93 14.64
C GLN A 79 -2.30 6.40 13.40
N ARG A 80 -3.41 7.11 13.63
CA ARG A 80 -4.30 7.61 12.60
C ARG A 80 -4.37 9.12 12.61
N PHE A 81 -4.48 9.68 11.43
CA PHE A 81 -4.54 11.12 11.19
C PHE A 81 -5.77 11.44 10.37
N GLN A 82 -6.45 12.52 10.74
CA GLN A 82 -7.40 13.16 9.85
C GLN A 82 -6.62 14.04 8.89
N ILE A 83 -6.87 13.87 7.60
CA ILE A 83 -6.15 14.59 6.56
C ILE A 83 -7.04 15.60 5.86
N GLU A 84 -6.41 16.55 5.22
CA GLU A 84 -6.99 17.45 4.23
C GLU A 84 -6.09 17.51 2.99
N TRP A 85 -6.54 18.24 1.98
CA TRP A 85 -5.84 18.35 0.70
C TRP A 85 -5.69 19.82 0.34
N ILE A 86 -4.44 20.25 0.19
CA ILE A 86 -4.09 21.61 -0.21
C ILE A 86 -3.86 21.66 -1.72
N ASP A 87 -4.30 22.74 -2.36
CA ASP A 87 -4.09 22.94 -3.79
C ASP A 87 -2.64 23.28 -4.08
N VAL A 88 -2.08 22.64 -5.12
CA VAL A 88 -0.74 22.94 -5.61
C VAL A 88 -0.79 23.19 -7.12
N THR A 89 0.13 24.00 -7.62
CA THR A 89 0.31 24.22 -9.05
C THR A 89 1.04 23.05 -9.69
N ALA A 90 0.84 22.84 -10.99
CA ALA A 90 1.51 21.75 -11.70
C ALA A 90 2.96 22.12 -12.09
N GLU A 91 3.25 23.43 -12.10
CA GLU A 91 4.54 23.99 -12.43
C GLU A 91 5.57 23.75 -11.33
N GLU A 92 5.20 24.00 -10.06
CA GLU A 92 6.09 23.86 -8.89
C GLU A 92 5.37 23.12 -7.73
N PRO A 93 4.86 21.88 -7.94
CA PRO A 93 4.00 21.20 -6.98
C PRO A 93 4.69 20.90 -5.65
N HIS A 94 6.00 20.63 -5.69
CA HIS A 94 6.80 20.33 -4.51
C HIS A 94 6.94 21.57 -3.60
N ASP A 95 7.35 22.70 -4.17
CA ASP A 95 7.52 23.95 -3.40
C ASP A 95 6.18 24.42 -2.82
N ASP A 96 5.09 24.30 -3.60
CA ASP A 96 3.74 24.62 -3.12
C ASP A 96 3.31 23.70 -1.97
N ALA A 97 3.63 22.40 -2.03
CA ALA A 97 3.34 21.46 -0.96
C ALA A 97 4.14 21.79 0.31
N LEU A 98 5.45 22.04 0.16
CA LEU A 98 6.36 22.38 1.25
C LEU A 98 5.91 23.67 1.96
N TYR A 99 5.68 24.75 1.21
CA TYR A 99 5.29 26.04 1.78
C TYR A 99 3.83 26.10 2.21
N GLY A 100 2.98 25.24 1.62
CA GLY A 100 1.58 25.08 1.98
C GLY A 100 1.34 24.23 3.24
N GLY A 101 2.38 23.64 3.82
CA GLY A 101 2.28 22.84 5.05
C GLY A 101 1.75 21.42 4.82
N ALA A 102 2.04 20.84 3.67
CA ALA A 102 1.76 19.42 3.42
C ALA A 102 2.51 18.52 4.41
N ALA A 103 1.99 17.31 4.58
CA ALA A 103 2.64 16.22 5.28
C ALA A 103 3.92 15.83 4.54
N ARG A 104 5.04 15.78 5.27
CA ARG A 104 6.36 15.41 4.75
C ARG A 104 6.65 13.95 5.07
N PHE A 105 7.04 13.24 4.03
CA PHE A 105 7.61 11.90 4.06
C PHE A 105 9.05 11.99 3.59
N ASN A 106 9.80 10.90 3.66
CA ASN A 106 11.20 10.91 3.26
C ASN A 106 11.33 10.57 1.78
N ARG A 107 10.77 9.43 1.38
CA ARG A 107 10.98 8.87 0.05
C ARG A 107 9.84 7.93 -0.30
N LEU A 108 8.78 8.46 -0.93
CA LEU A 108 7.60 7.67 -1.25
C LEU A 108 7.80 6.93 -2.56
N GLU A 109 7.77 5.60 -2.55
CA GLU A 109 8.01 4.81 -3.75
C GLU A 109 6.73 4.12 -4.24
N GLY A 110 6.54 2.86 -3.91
CA GLY A 110 5.47 2.01 -4.38
C GLY A 110 4.10 2.41 -3.88
N ALA A 111 3.08 2.08 -4.68
CA ALA A 111 1.70 2.30 -4.30
C ALA A 111 0.72 1.37 -5.00
N GLU A 112 -0.37 1.00 -4.31
CA GLU A 112 -1.51 0.31 -4.91
C GLU A 112 -2.84 0.80 -4.32
N PHE A 113 -3.84 1.04 -5.18
CA PHE A 113 -5.23 1.23 -4.75
C PHE A 113 -5.98 -0.11 -4.78
N LYS A 114 -6.36 -0.63 -3.61
CA LYS A 114 -7.07 -1.90 -3.50
C LYS A 114 -8.05 -1.91 -2.33
N GLY A 115 -9.18 -2.57 -2.51
CA GLY A 115 -10.17 -2.77 -1.43
C GLY A 115 -10.81 -1.48 -0.91
N GLY A 116 -10.63 -0.33 -1.58
CA GLY A 116 -11.12 0.98 -1.12
C GLY A 116 -10.10 1.78 -0.31
N ALA A 117 -8.86 1.32 -0.22
CA ALA A 117 -7.74 2.05 0.35
C ALA A 117 -6.64 2.25 -0.69
N PHE A 118 -5.88 3.33 -0.50
CA PHE A 118 -4.63 3.59 -1.17
C PHE A 118 -3.48 3.23 -0.21
N TRP A 119 -2.61 2.33 -0.66
CA TRP A 119 -1.43 1.89 0.08
C TRP A 119 -0.21 2.49 -0.57
N PHE A 120 0.78 2.82 0.25
CA PHE A 120 2.09 3.28 -0.21
C PHE A 120 3.13 3.10 0.89
N ASP A 121 4.39 3.02 0.50
CA ASP A 121 5.54 3.02 1.41
C ASP A 121 6.18 4.41 1.52
N ASP A 122 6.97 4.56 2.59
CA ASP A 122 8.05 5.52 2.69
C ASP A 122 9.33 4.72 2.92
N THR A 123 10.14 4.51 1.88
CA THR A 123 11.28 3.57 1.88
C THR A 123 12.33 3.92 2.93
N ALA A 124 12.52 5.21 3.23
CA ALA A 124 13.48 5.71 4.20
C ALA A 124 12.82 6.23 5.50
N GLY A 125 11.53 5.95 5.67
CA GLY A 125 10.73 6.40 6.80
C GLY A 125 11.10 5.71 8.12
N GLY A 126 10.67 6.34 9.21
CA GLY A 126 10.78 5.84 10.58
C GLY A 126 12.13 6.12 11.24
N GLU A 127 12.15 6.01 12.57
CA GLU A 127 13.33 6.34 13.39
C GLU A 127 14.56 5.50 13.00
N ALA A 128 14.35 4.22 12.65
CA ALA A 128 15.40 3.30 12.26
C ALA A 128 15.85 3.45 10.78
N ARG A 129 15.17 4.28 9.98
CA ARG A 129 15.41 4.43 8.53
C ARG A 129 15.32 3.12 7.75
N LEU A 130 14.45 2.23 8.22
CA LEU A 130 14.18 0.93 7.58
C LEU A 130 12.92 0.96 6.72
N GLY A 131 12.12 2.02 6.83
CA GLY A 131 10.91 2.23 6.05
C GLY A 131 9.62 2.11 6.83
N GLN A 132 8.56 2.63 6.23
CA GLN A 132 7.21 2.65 6.77
C GLN A 132 6.19 2.29 5.68
N ILE A 133 5.04 1.75 6.09
CA ILE A 133 3.91 1.47 5.19
C ILE A 133 2.69 2.23 5.68
N TYR A 134 2.06 2.98 4.79
CA TYR A 134 0.87 3.76 5.08
C TYR A 134 -0.38 3.21 4.39
N ARG A 135 -1.52 3.44 5.04
CA ARG A 135 -2.86 3.19 4.51
C ARG A 135 -3.67 4.48 4.52
N TYR A 136 -4.03 4.96 3.34
CA TYR A 136 -4.99 6.06 3.18
C TYR A 136 -6.37 5.54 2.79
N THR A 137 -7.41 5.96 3.52
CA THR A 137 -8.82 5.64 3.26
C THR A 137 -9.57 6.88 2.78
N PRO A 138 -9.89 7.00 1.47
CA PRO A 138 -10.54 8.19 0.93
C PRO A 138 -11.92 8.46 1.53
N GLY A 139 -12.70 7.42 1.78
CA GLY A 139 -14.08 7.54 2.29
C GLY A 139 -14.20 8.22 3.66
N THR A 140 -13.13 8.22 4.46
CA THR A 140 -13.07 8.84 5.78
C THR A 140 -11.96 9.87 5.92
N GLU A 141 -11.26 10.22 4.82
CA GLU A 141 -10.07 11.06 4.82
C GLU A 141 -9.10 10.73 5.98
N THR A 142 -8.79 9.44 6.14
CA THR A 142 -7.95 8.95 7.23
C THR A 142 -6.67 8.35 6.68
N LEU A 143 -5.54 8.83 7.19
CA LEU A 143 -4.23 8.23 6.98
C LEU A 143 -3.87 7.40 8.22
N GLU A 144 -3.29 6.23 8.03
CA GLU A 144 -2.76 5.39 9.10
C GLU A 144 -1.32 4.99 8.77
N LEU A 145 -0.41 5.15 9.73
CA LEU A 145 0.88 4.46 9.71
C LEU A 145 0.60 3.00 10.04
N PHE A 146 0.54 2.15 9.02
CA PHE A 146 0.12 0.75 9.18
C PHE A 146 1.22 -0.10 9.80
N TYR A 147 2.47 0.10 9.39
CA TYR A 147 3.64 -0.62 9.87
C TYR A 147 4.89 0.27 9.76
N GLU A 148 5.85 0.07 10.67
CA GLU A 148 7.16 0.71 10.66
C GLU A 148 8.25 -0.37 10.89
N GLY A 149 9.28 -0.37 10.04
CA GLY A 149 10.44 -1.22 10.18
C GLY A 149 11.29 -0.80 11.39
N THR A 150 11.49 -1.74 12.32
CA THR A 150 12.38 -1.56 13.49
C THR A 150 13.45 -2.65 13.60
N ASP A 151 13.39 -3.64 12.72
CA ASP A 151 14.32 -4.77 12.60
C ASP A 151 14.53 -5.06 11.12
N VAL A 152 15.79 -4.97 10.67
CA VAL A 152 16.22 -5.23 9.28
C VAL A 152 15.79 -6.63 8.80
N ASN A 153 15.63 -7.59 9.71
CA ASN A 153 15.15 -8.92 9.36
C ASN A 153 13.67 -8.95 8.97
N GLN A 154 12.89 -7.92 9.35
CA GLN A 154 11.47 -7.80 9.01
C GLN A 154 11.23 -6.85 7.86
N MET A 155 11.97 -5.75 7.78
CA MET A 155 11.82 -4.75 6.73
C MET A 155 13.11 -3.95 6.58
N GLU A 156 13.52 -3.72 5.34
CA GLU A 156 14.56 -2.78 4.95
C GLU A 156 14.21 -2.18 3.59
N SER A 157 14.05 -0.86 3.52
CA SER A 157 13.77 -0.11 2.27
C SER A 157 12.63 -0.71 1.43
N PRO A 158 11.39 -0.78 1.94
CA PRO A 158 10.25 -1.19 1.13
C PRO A 158 10.08 -0.21 -0.03
N ASP A 159 10.14 -0.71 -1.25
CA ASP A 159 10.02 0.09 -2.47
C ASP A 159 8.73 -0.26 -3.20
N ASN A 160 8.63 -1.41 -3.86
CA ASN A 160 7.43 -1.73 -4.63
C ASN A 160 6.42 -2.53 -3.79
N ILE A 161 5.14 -2.16 -3.80
CA ILE A 161 4.09 -2.89 -3.05
C ILE A 161 3.03 -3.53 -3.95
N THR A 162 2.40 -4.60 -3.45
CA THR A 162 1.15 -5.12 -3.99
C THR A 162 0.24 -5.74 -2.94
N ILE A 163 -1.06 -5.60 -3.11
CA ILE A 163 -2.07 -6.29 -2.29
C ILE A 163 -2.42 -7.63 -2.93
N THR A 164 -2.06 -8.70 -2.22
CA THR A 164 -2.27 -10.08 -2.66
C THR A 164 -3.75 -10.41 -2.87
N PRO A 165 -4.08 -11.47 -3.65
CA PRO A 165 -5.45 -11.93 -3.83
C PRO A 165 -6.18 -12.26 -2.53
N TRP A 166 -5.47 -12.79 -1.53
CA TRP A 166 -6.04 -13.14 -0.22
C TRP A 166 -6.02 -11.98 0.78
N GLY A 167 -5.38 -10.86 0.44
CA GLY A 167 -5.56 -9.58 1.11
C GLY A 167 -4.39 -9.07 1.93
N ASP A 168 -3.32 -9.83 2.10
CA ASP A 168 -2.06 -9.34 2.71
C ASP A 168 -1.42 -8.27 1.81
N LEU A 169 -0.62 -7.39 2.42
CA LEU A 169 0.26 -6.47 1.70
C LEU A 169 1.61 -7.14 1.51
N TRP A 170 2.08 -7.22 0.28
CA TRP A 170 3.46 -7.61 -0.04
C TRP A 170 4.24 -6.39 -0.45
N PHE A 171 5.51 -6.35 -0.04
CA PHE A 171 6.47 -5.33 -0.46
C PHE A 171 7.74 -6.01 -0.96
N ALA A 172 8.38 -5.39 -1.94
CA ALA A 172 9.69 -5.71 -2.45
C ALA A 172 10.69 -4.71 -1.85
N GLU A 173 11.80 -5.21 -1.36
CA GLU A 173 12.87 -4.39 -0.78
C GLU A 173 13.88 -3.95 -1.84
N ASP A 174 14.34 -2.70 -1.70
CA ASP A 174 15.49 -2.09 -2.38
C ASP A 174 16.47 -1.52 -1.34
N GLY A 175 17.04 -2.42 -0.54
CA GLY A 175 17.98 -2.10 0.54
C GLY A 175 19.43 -2.42 0.19
N ASP A 176 20.33 -2.02 1.08
CA ASP A 176 21.76 -2.38 1.00
C ASP A 176 21.99 -3.89 1.26
N GLY A 177 21.02 -4.56 1.88
CA GLY A 177 21.09 -5.95 2.32
C GLY A 177 20.59 -6.99 1.31
N GLU A 178 19.95 -8.04 1.83
CA GLU A 178 19.28 -9.05 1.01
C GLU A 178 17.92 -8.50 0.56
N ASN A 179 17.75 -8.27 -0.74
CA ASN A 179 16.44 -7.86 -1.28
C ASN A 179 15.46 -9.03 -1.30
N ARG A 180 14.32 -8.83 -0.65
CA ARG A 180 13.28 -9.83 -0.45
C ARG A 180 11.93 -9.34 -0.96
N VAL A 181 11.05 -10.29 -1.25
CA VAL A 181 9.62 -10.04 -1.22
C VAL A 181 9.12 -10.49 0.14
N MET A 182 8.58 -9.55 0.89
CA MET A 182 8.08 -9.73 2.24
C MET A 182 6.57 -9.52 2.25
N GLY A 183 5.87 -10.16 3.18
CA GLY A 183 4.43 -10.01 3.38
C GLY A 183 4.09 -9.51 4.77
N ILE A 184 3.06 -8.67 4.87
CA ILE A 184 2.47 -8.18 6.10
C ILE A 184 1.01 -8.61 6.14
N THR A 185 0.62 -9.33 7.18
CA THR A 185 -0.77 -9.71 7.43
C THR A 185 -1.60 -8.49 7.86
N PRO A 186 -2.94 -8.55 7.80
CA PRO A 186 -3.82 -7.51 8.36
C PRO A 186 -3.49 -7.19 9.83
N GLU A 187 -3.11 -8.22 10.59
CA GLU A 187 -2.75 -8.16 12.00
C GLU A 187 -1.40 -7.45 12.23
N GLY A 188 -0.57 -7.32 11.20
CA GLY A 188 0.76 -6.69 11.24
C GLY A 188 1.90 -7.69 11.44
N GLU A 189 1.65 -8.99 11.23
CA GLU A 189 2.71 -10.01 11.27
C GLU A 189 3.47 -9.99 9.94
N VAL A 190 4.80 -9.99 10.03
CA VAL A 190 5.68 -9.96 8.86
C VAL A 190 6.25 -11.35 8.58
N TYR A 191 6.31 -11.73 7.31
CA TYR A 191 6.86 -13.01 6.87
C TYR A 191 7.60 -12.88 5.52
N PRO A 192 8.69 -13.64 5.30
CA PRO A 192 9.36 -13.68 4.01
C PRO A 192 8.57 -14.53 3.02
N PHE A 193 8.50 -14.09 1.76
CA PHE A 193 7.99 -14.90 0.65
C PHE A 193 9.12 -15.39 -0.25
N ALA A 194 9.97 -14.49 -0.72
CA ALA A 194 11.05 -14.83 -1.66
C ALA A 194 12.29 -13.98 -1.42
N SER A 195 13.44 -14.53 -1.79
CA SER A 195 14.70 -13.80 -1.93
C SER A 195 15.47 -14.31 -3.14
N HIS A 196 16.50 -13.60 -3.57
CA HIS A 196 17.32 -13.99 -4.70
C HIS A 196 18.79 -13.65 -4.51
N ASN A 197 19.65 -14.30 -5.29
CA ASN A 197 21.11 -14.12 -5.25
C ASN A 197 21.67 -13.55 -6.57
N ILE A 198 20.85 -12.80 -7.31
CA ILE A 198 21.28 -12.21 -8.58
C ILE A 198 22.07 -10.93 -8.27
N PRO A 199 23.36 -10.85 -8.61
CA PRO A 199 24.18 -9.69 -8.34
C PRO A 199 23.78 -8.52 -9.24
N TYR A 200 24.07 -7.30 -8.78
CA TYR A 200 24.03 -6.14 -9.65
C TYR A 200 25.13 -6.31 -10.74
N PRO A 201 24.85 -6.11 -12.04
CA PRO A 201 25.83 -6.32 -13.10
C PRO A 201 27.12 -5.51 -12.92
N ASP A 202 26.99 -4.30 -12.38
CA ASP A 202 28.08 -3.34 -12.15
C ASP A 202 28.29 -3.02 -10.65
N GLY A 203 27.73 -3.84 -9.75
CA GLY A 203 27.80 -3.62 -8.30
C GLY A 203 29.02 -4.24 -7.64
N GLU A 204 29.27 -3.84 -6.40
CA GLU A 204 30.36 -4.38 -5.60
C GLU A 204 30.10 -5.85 -5.19
N PRO A 205 31.15 -6.65 -4.93
CA PRO A 205 30.98 -8.04 -4.50
C PRO A 205 30.14 -8.13 -3.21
N GLY A 206 28.93 -8.66 -3.34
CA GLY A 206 28.00 -8.76 -2.21
C GLY A 206 26.66 -8.10 -2.49
N GLU A 207 26.63 -7.09 -3.36
CA GLU A 207 25.40 -6.40 -3.75
C GLU A 207 24.48 -7.31 -4.57
N ARG A 208 23.17 -7.09 -4.41
CA ARG A 208 22.12 -7.79 -5.14
C ARG A 208 21.26 -6.75 -5.84
N SER A 209 20.75 -7.09 -7.01
CA SER A 209 19.73 -6.24 -7.63
C SER A 209 18.47 -6.23 -6.77
N GLU A 210 17.65 -5.21 -6.90
CA GLU A 210 16.32 -5.12 -6.29
C GLU A 210 15.27 -5.95 -7.04
N PHE A 211 14.21 -6.30 -6.30
CA PHE A 211 12.94 -6.75 -6.86
C PHE A 211 12.11 -5.54 -7.31
N ALA A 212 11.48 -5.61 -8.47
CA ALA A 212 10.65 -4.52 -9.00
C ALA A 212 9.33 -5.02 -9.61
N GLY A 213 8.27 -4.23 -9.48
CA GLY A 213 6.95 -4.44 -10.09
C GLY A 213 6.26 -5.76 -9.71
N PRO A 214 6.10 -6.09 -8.41
CA PRO A 214 5.32 -7.22 -7.95
C PRO A 214 3.84 -7.04 -8.35
N THR A 215 3.22 -8.04 -8.96
CA THR A 215 1.79 -8.02 -9.27
C THR A 215 1.21 -9.42 -9.46
N PHE A 216 -0.10 -9.57 -9.28
CA PHE A 216 -0.79 -10.84 -9.51
C PHE A 216 -1.59 -10.84 -10.80
N SER A 217 -1.69 -12.01 -11.42
CA SER A 217 -2.68 -12.25 -12.48
C SER A 217 -4.10 -11.96 -11.96
N PRO A 218 -5.06 -11.59 -12.82
CA PRO A 218 -6.42 -11.27 -12.40
C PRO A 218 -7.14 -12.40 -11.64
N ASP A 219 -6.76 -13.66 -11.90
CA ASP A 219 -7.28 -14.84 -11.21
C ASP A 219 -6.52 -15.20 -9.93
N GLY A 220 -5.46 -14.45 -9.59
CA GLY A 220 -4.64 -14.63 -8.40
C GLY A 220 -3.72 -15.86 -8.41
N ASN A 221 -3.62 -16.58 -9.53
CA ASN A 221 -2.89 -17.86 -9.59
C ASN A 221 -1.42 -17.72 -9.99
N THR A 222 -1.02 -16.55 -10.50
CA THR A 222 0.36 -16.27 -10.92
C THR A 222 0.82 -14.96 -10.30
N PHE A 223 1.96 -15.00 -9.61
CA PHE A 223 2.67 -13.82 -9.14
C PHE A 223 3.78 -13.48 -10.14
N PHE A 224 3.83 -12.23 -10.56
CA PHE A 224 4.87 -11.68 -11.42
C PHE A 224 5.72 -10.73 -10.61
N VAL A 225 7.04 -10.83 -10.75
CA VAL A 225 8.00 -9.91 -10.15
C VAL A 225 9.23 -9.86 -11.04
N ASN A 226 9.93 -8.73 -11.03
CA ASN A 226 11.12 -8.53 -11.83
C ASN A 226 12.34 -8.40 -10.92
N ILE A 227 13.51 -8.64 -11.50
CA ILE A 227 14.79 -8.18 -10.99
C ILE A 227 15.22 -7.05 -11.91
N GLN A 228 15.33 -5.82 -11.36
CA GLN A 228 15.50 -4.61 -12.15
C GLN A 228 16.75 -4.69 -13.05
N SER A 229 17.86 -5.12 -12.49
CA SER A 229 19.14 -5.27 -13.18
C SER A 229 19.63 -6.73 -13.06
N PRO A 230 19.70 -7.51 -14.14
CA PRO A 230 19.77 -7.11 -15.55
C PRO A 230 18.42 -7.10 -16.30
N GLY A 231 17.28 -7.04 -15.62
CA GLY A 231 15.96 -7.04 -16.27
C GLY A 231 15.43 -8.46 -16.50
N ILE A 232 15.18 -9.19 -15.42
CA ILE A 232 14.65 -10.56 -15.48
C ILE A 232 13.22 -10.57 -14.93
N THR A 233 12.26 -11.06 -15.71
CA THR A 233 10.88 -11.24 -15.24
C THR A 233 10.65 -12.69 -14.81
N PHE A 234 10.11 -12.86 -13.61
CA PHE A 234 9.61 -14.13 -13.11
C PHE A 234 8.09 -14.20 -13.22
N ALA A 235 7.59 -15.35 -13.64
CA ALA A 235 6.22 -15.77 -13.41
C ALA A 235 6.26 -16.95 -12.44
N ILE A 236 5.64 -16.79 -11.28
CA ILE A 236 5.62 -17.78 -10.20
C ILE A 236 4.19 -18.30 -10.09
N TRP A 237 4.00 -19.57 -10.37
CA TRP A 237 2.69 -20.21 -10.27
C TRP A 237 2.44 -20.70 -8.85
N GLY A 238 1.21 -20.48 -8.36
CA GLY A 238 0.75 -21.05 -7.10
C GLY A 238 0.62 -22.58 -7.13
N PRO A 239 0.03 -23.19 -6.09
CA PRO A 239 -0.80 -22.55 -5.05
C PRO A 239 -0.01 -21.77 -3.99
N PHE A 240 -0.48 -20.56 -3.64
CA PHE A 240 0.13 -19.72 -2.60
C PHE A 240 -0.46 -19.94 -1.19
N ASP A 241 -1.61 -20.60 -1.07
CA ASP A 241 -2.23 -20.99 0.22
C ASP A 241 -1.50 -22.14 0.94
N GLN A 242 -0.45 -22.68 0.34
CA GLN A 242 0.38 -23.75 0.93
C GLN A 242 1.70 -23.23 1.51
N LEU A 243 1.90 -21.91 1.53
CA LEU A 243 3.11 -21.31 2.08
C LEU A 243 3.19 -21.54 3.60
N PRO A 244 4.31 -22.08 4.13
CA PRO A 244 4.52 -22.19 5.57
C PRO A 244 4.41 -20.82 6.25
N GLY A 245 3.65 -20.72 7.34
CA GLY A 245 3.48 -19.47 8.10
C GLY A 245 2.27 -18.63 7.72
N MET A 246 1.51 -18.98 6.67
CA MET A 246 0.18 -18.43 6.45
C MET A 246 -0.75 -18.84 7.61
N PRO A 247 -1.49 -17.90 8.24
CA PRO A 247 -2.51 -18.28 9.21
C PRO A 247 -3.52 -19.21 8.53
N ASP A 248 -3.81 -20.33 9.20
CA ASP A 248 -4.71 -21.36 8.70
C ASP A 248 -6.04 -20.71 8.29
N SER A 249 -6.34 -20.70 7.00
CA SER A 249 -7.52 -20.02 6.45
C SER A 249 -8.85 -20.69 6.85
N GLY A 250 -8.82 -21.64 7.80
CA GLY A 250 -9.98 -22.08 8.55
C GLY A 250 -10.94 -22.98 7.78
N GLY A 251 -10.47 -23.75 6.79
CA GLY A 251 -11.36 -24.65 6.05
C GLY A 251 -10.64 -25.78 5.32
N GLY A 252 -10.65 -26.98 5.90
CA GLY A 252 -10.12 -28.18 5.27
C GLY A 252 -10.84 -28.57 3.97
N GLY A 253 -10.06 -29.01 2.98
CA GLY A 253 -10.55 -29.72 1.79
C GLY A 253 -9.81 -29.38 0.49
N MET A 254 -9.26 -30.41 -0.16
CA MET A 254 -8.54 -30.39 -1.44
C MET A 254 -9.43 -29.97 -2.64
N ALA A 255 -9.93 -28.74 -2.67
CA ALA A 255 -10.45 -28.12 -3.87
C ALA A 255 -9.74 -26.78 -4.03
N ARG A 256 -9.28 -26.48 -5.25
CA ARG A 256 -8.69 -25.20 -5.65
C ARG A 256 -9.71 -24.08 -5.35
N ARG A 257 -9.72 -23.58 -4.13
CA ARG A 257 -10.46 -22.38 -3.77
C ARG A 257 -9.74 -21.22 -4.43
N SER A 258 -10.53 -20.31 -5.01
CA SER A 258 -9.99 -19.03 -5.42
C SER A 258 -9.30 -18.39 -4.22
N LEU A 259 -8.01 -18.08 -4.35
CA LEU A 259 -7.26 -17.35 -3.33
C LEU A 259 -7.81 -15.93 -3.14
N ILE A 260 -8.64 -15.47 -4.08
CA ILE A 260 -9.29 -14.17 -4.03
C ILE A 260 -10.21 -14.12 -2.81
N ASN A 261 -9.85 -13.30 -1.83
CA ASN A 261 -10.64 -13.01 -0.65
C ASN A 261 -10.91 -11.50 -0.55
N PRO A 262 -11.91 -10.98 -1.28
CA PRO A 262 -12.20 -9.55 -1.32
C PRO A 262 -12.59 -9.00 0.06
N GLY A 263 -13.22 -9.82 0.90
CA GLY A 263 -13.59 -9.48 2.28
C GLY A 263 -12.36 -9.20 3.13
N ARG A 264 -11.31 -10.02 3.03
CA ARG A 264 -10.03 -9.78 3.73
C ARG A 264 -9.27 -8.59 3.15
N GLN A 265 -9.26 -8.41 1.82
CA GLN A 265 -8.74 -7.18 1.19
C GLN A 265 -9.42 -5.92 1.74
N ARG A 266 -10.73 -5.96 1.98
CA ARG A 266 -11.47 -4.85 2.58
C ARG A 266 -11.24 -4.70 4.07
N LEU A 267 -11.00 -5.78 4.82
CA LEU A 267 -10.55 -5.69 6.21
C LEU A 267 -9.16 -5.03 6.31
N MET A 268 -8.27 -5.29 5.34
CA MET A 268 -7.04 -4.51 5.21
C MET A 268 -7.32 -3.08 4.78
N ALA A 269 -8.32 -2.78 3.95
CA ALA A 269 -8.61 -1.40 3.54
C ALA A 269 -9.37 -0.56 4.58
N ALA A 270 -10.14 -1.17 5.48
CA ALA A 270 -11.03 -0.48 6.39
C ALA A 270 -10.91 -1.02 7.81
N ALA A 271 -10.83 -0.11 8.78
CA ALA A 271 -10.97 -0.48 10.18
C ALA A 271 -12.39 -1.04 10.41
N PRO A 272 -12.54 -2.22 11.06
CA PRO A 272 -13.86 -2.70 11.45
C PRO A 272 -14.54 -1.65 12.35
N PRO A 273 -15.87 -1.49 12.27
CA PRO A 273 -16.58 -0.67 13.25
C PRO A 273 -16.26 -1.17 14.66
N PRO A 274 -16.27 -0.30 15.69
CA PRO A 274 -16.08 -0.73 17.07
C PRO A 274 -16.96 -1.95 17.37
N ALA A 275 -16.46 -2.91 18.16
CA ALA A 275 -17.12 -4.21 18.33
C ALA A 275 -18.61 -4.13 18.76
N HIS A 276 -19.01 -3.05 19.42
CA HIS A 276 -20.40 -2.78 19.82
C HIS A 276 -21.29 -2.24 18.68
N PHE A 277 -20.70 -1.70 17.61
CA PHE A 277 -21.38 -1.31 16.37
C PHE A 277 -21.22 -2.34 15.24
N ALA A 278 -20.36 -3.34 15.42
CA ALA A 278 -20.19 -4.40 14.44
C ALA A 278 -21.48 -5.23 14.29
N PRO A 279 -21.96 -5.47 13.07
CA PRO A 279 -23.14 -6.29 12.86
C PRO A 279 -22.83 -7.74 13.25
N ARG A 280 -23.81 -8.38 13.90
CA ARG A 280 -23.74 -9.80 14.24
C ARG A 280 -24.49 -10.59 13.17
N ILE A 281 -23.74 -11.26 12.30
CA ILE A 281 -24.30 -12.23 11.34
C ILE A 281 -24.13 -13.64 11.91
N THR A 282 -25.13 -14.50 11.72
CA THR A 282 -25.11 -15.90 12.19
C THR A 282 -25.85 -16.80 11.20
N GLY A 283 -25.71 -18.12 11.34
CA GLY A 283 -26.42 -19.10 10.52
C GLY A 283 -26.08 -18.98 9.03
N GLU A 284 -27.09 -19.13 8.18
CA GLU A 284 -26.94 -19.15 6.71
C GLU A 284 -26.28 -17.90 6.15
N LEU A 285 -26.55 -16.72 6.74
CA LEU A 285 -25.93 -15.47 6.31
C LEU A 285 -24.41 -15.45 6.57
N ALA A 286 -23.96 -16.05 7.68
CA ALA A 286 -22.53 -16.17 7.99
C ALA A 286 -21.83 -17.17 7.04
N GLU A 287 -22.48 -18.30 6.74
CA GLU A 287 -21.97 -19.26 5.78
C GLU A 287 -21.90 -18.69 4.35
N ALA A 288 -22.93 -17.94 3.95
CA ALA A 288 -22.96 -17.22 2.67
C ALA A 288 -21.86 -16.15 2.60
N ALA A 289 -21.66 -15.40 3.69
CA ALA A 289 -20.57 -14.42 3.76
C ALA A 289 -19.21 -15.05 3.50
N VAL A 290 -18.90 -16.19 4.15
CA VAL A 290 -17.66 -16.94 3.91
C VAL A 290 -17.58 -17.43 2.46
N ARG A 291 -18.66 -18.00 1.94
CA ARG A 291 -18.73 -18.54 0.57
C ARG A 291 -18.45 -17.47 -0.49
N HIS A 292 -18.94 -16.25 -0.27
CA HIS A 292 -18.81 -15.13 -1.19
C HIS A 292 -17.63 -14.20 -0.88
N GLY A 293 -16.82 -14.51 0.15
CA GLY A 293 -15.70 -13.67 0.58
C GLY A 293 -16.18 -12.27 0.99
N LEU A 294 -17.30 -12.17 1.71
CA LEU A 294 -17.85 -10.92 2.23
C LEU A 294 -17.43 -10.73 3.70
N SER A 295 -17.17 -9.49 4.09
CA SER A 295 -17.04 -9.15 5.50
C SER A 295 -18.40 -9.22 6.22
N PRO A 296 -18.43 -9.34 7.55
CA PRO A 296 -19.68 -9.33 8.32
C PRO A 296 -20.56 -8.09 8.06
N LEU A 297 -19.91 -6.94 7.85
CA LEU A 297 -20.60 -5.68 7.54
C LEU A 297 -21.28 -5.72 6.18
N GLU A 298 -20.62 -6.27 5.18
CA GLU A 298 -21.16 -6.38 3.82
C GLU A 298 -22.30 -7.37 3.74
N ALA A 299 -22.14 -8.54 4.35
CA ALA A 299 -23.21 -9.53 4.40
C ALA A 299 -24.45 -8.95 5.08
N ALA A 300 -24.28 -8.23 6.19
CA ALA A 300 -25.38 -7.52 6.85
C ALA A 300 -25.98 -6.40 5.99
N ALA A 301 -25.17 -5.69 5.20
CA ALA A 301 -25.64 -4.64 4.30
C ALA A 301 -26.45 -5.23 3.14
N PHE A 302 -25.96 -6.29 2.48
CA PHE A 302 -26.67 -6.98 1.39
C PHE A 302 -27.98 -7.58 1.87
N ASP A 303 -27.98 -8.26 3.02
CA ASP A 303 -29.19 -8.81 3.64
C ASP A 303 -30.22 -7.70 3.92
N ARG A 304 -29.78 -6.59 4.52
CA ARG A 304 -30.64 -5.42 4.78
C ARG A 304 -31.19 -4.77 3.51
N LEU A 305 -30.46 -4.84 2.41
CA LEU A 305 -30.87 -4.34 1.09
C LEU A 305 -31.72 -5.35 0.30
N GLY A 306 -31.98 -6.53 0.86
CA GLY A 306 -32.78 -7.59 0.22
C GLY A 306 -32.07 -8.27 -0.95
N VAL A 307 -30.74 -8.19 -1.01
CA VAL A 307 -29.94 -8.91 -2.02
C VAL A 307 -29.75 -10.35 -1.57
N SER A 308 -30.23 -11.31 -2.37
CA SER A 308 -30.05 -12.74 -2.05
C SER A 308 -28.58 -13.12 -2.11
N LEU A 309 -28.06 -13.60 -0.96
CA LEU A 309 -26.75 -14.23 -0.83
C LEU A 309 -26.83 -15.76 -0.73
N LEU A 310 -28.06 -16.31 -0.80
CA LEU A 310 -28.39 -17.73 -0.72
C LEU A 310 -28.58 -18.35 -2.10
#